data_AF-A0A3S3RWX7-F1
#
_entry.id   AF-A0A3S3RWX7-F1
#
_cell.length_a   1.000
_cell.length_b   1.000
_cell.length_c   1.000
_cell.angle_alpha   90.00
_cell.angle_beta   90.00
_cell.angle_gamma   90.00
#
_symmetry.space_group_name_H-M   'P 1'
#
loop_
_entity.id
_entity.type
_entity.pdbx_description
1 polymer ?
#
loop_
_entity_poly.entity_id
_entity_poly.type
_entity_poly.pdbx_seq_one_letter_code
_entity_poly.pdbx_strand_id
1 'polypeptide(L)'
;MDVVSGFVSYFNRQMTDAPAPDPAAITDELFHVHLGATLYRRTVFDRVGMFDENFLYSEDVDLMLRIREAEIPMTILNAVTLCYRRHAESMTSTYTAEEKRDFNRALMQSLMRRRKSGNARPLPPFKHLMEE
;
A
#
# COMPACT_ATOMS: atom_id res chain seq x y z
N MET A 1 -3.20 17.38 4.38
CA MET A 1 -2.95 16.09 3.71
C MET A 1 -4.27 15.42 3.38
N ASP A 2 -4.37 14.83 2.19
CA ASP A 2 -5.55 14.09 1.72
C ASP A 2 -5.38 12.58 1.85
N VAL A 3 -4.12 12.12 1.87
CA VAL A 3 -3.71 10.74 2.17
C VAL A 3 -2.66 10.77 3.27
N VAL A 4 -2.81 9.92 4.27
CA VAL A 4 -1.83 9.75 5.36
C VAL A 4 -1.57 8.26 5.50
N SER A 5 -0.30 7.86 5.45
CA SER A 5 0.11 6.46 5.65
C SER A 5 1.16 6.38 6.75
N GLY A 6 1.55 5.18 7.16
CA GLY A 6 2.65 4.97 8.11
C GLY A 6 3.27 3.59 7.95
N PHE A 7 4.19 3.26 8.86
CA PHE A 7 4.88 1.97 8.86
C PHE A 7 3.95 0.85 9.37
N VAL A 8 4.21 -0.36 8.90
CA VAL A 8 3.55 -1.58 9.36
C VAL A 8 4.54 -2.40 10.16
N SER A 9 4.15 -2.81 11.36
CA SER A 9 4.87 -3.81 12.15
C SER A 9 4.20 -5.17 11.95
N TYR A 10 4.84 -6.02 11.16
CA TYR A 10 4.41 -7.40 10.95
C TYR A 10 4.80 -8.25 12.14
N PHE A 11 3.94 -9.18 12.54
CA PHE A 11 4.27 -10.18 13.56
C PHE A 11 3.70 -11.55 13.21
N ASN A 12 4.43 -12.62 13.56
CA ASN A 12 4.04 -13.99 13.20
C ASN A 12 3.18 -14.71 14.26
N ARG A 13 3.17 -14.21 15.49
CA ARG A 13 2.50 -14.84 16.64
C ARG A 13 1.72 -13.82 17.44
N GLN A 14 0.47 -14.15 17.74
CA GLN A 14 -0.42 -13.33 18.54
C GLN A 14 -0.61 -13.95 19.92
N MET A 15 -0.77 -13.11 20.95
CA MET A 15 -1.19 -13.56 22.27
C MET A 15 -2.57 -14.25 22.20
N THR A 16 -2.79 -15.26 23.04
CA THR A 16 -4.07 -15.99 23.08
C THR A 16 -5.21 -15.10 23.59
N ASP A 17 -4.92 -14.25 24.58
CA ASP A 17 -5.95 -13.48 25.30
C ASP A 17 -5.99 -11.99 24.90
N ALA A 18 -5.24 -11.59 23.88
CA ALA A 18 -5.18 -10.19 23.42
C ALA A 18 -4.93 -10.08 21.91
N PRO A 19 -5.43 -9.02 21.24
CA PRO A 19 -5.10 -8.70 19.85
C PRO A 19 -3.74 -8.00 19.75
N ALA A 20 -2.70 -8.60 20.34
CA ALA A 20 -1.35 -8.05 20.42
C ALA A 20 -0.30 -9.11 20.02
N PRO A 21 0.89 -8.69 19.55
CA PRO A 21 2.00 -9.61 19.31
C PRO A 21 2.38 -10.37 20.59
N ASP A 22 2.63 -11.67 20.47
CA ASP A 22 3.29 -12.47 21.51
C ASP A 22 4.68 -11.85 21.80
N PRO A 23 5.14 -11.71 23.06
CA PRO A 23 6.48 -11.21 23.35
C PRO A 23 7.62 -11.98 22.67
N ALA A 24 7.40 -13.25 22.31
CA ALA A 24 8.33 -14.08 21.55
C ALA A 24 8.04 -14.07 20.03
N ALA A 25 7.16 -13.18 19.54
CA ALA A 25 6.89 -13.02 18.11
C ALA A 25 8.12 -12.48 17.38
N ILE A 26 8.32 -12.96 16.17
CA ILE A 26 9.26 -12.34 15.24
C ILE A 26 8.53 -11.16 14.59
N THR A 27 9.13 -9.98 14.70
CA THR A 27 8.58 -8.73 14.16
C THR A 27 9.44 -8.17 13.04
N ASP A 28 8.80 -7.53 12.07
CA ASP A 28 9.47 -6.81 10.98
C ASP A 28 8.73 -5.50 10.69
N GLU A 29 9.46 -4.39 10.63
CA GLU A 29 8.90 -3.06 10.44
C GLU A 29 9.31 -2.50 9.08
N LEU A 30 8.32 -2.21 8.25
CA LEU A 30 8.58 -1.62 6.95
C LEU A 30 7.46 -0.69 6.51
N PHE A 31 7.83 0.23 5.62
CA PHE A 31 6.87 0.94 4.82
C PHE A 31 6.66 0.22 3.48
N HIS A 32 5.41 -0.02 3.13
CA HIS A 32 4.98 -0.39 1.79
C HIS A 32 3.52 0.01 1.58
N VAL A 33 2.98 -0.16 0.38
CA VAL A 33 1.57 0.15 0.12
C VAL A 33 0.69 -0.82 0.89
N HIS A 34 -0.03 -0.33 1.90
CA HIS A 34 -0.90 -1.16 2.73
C HIS A 34 -2.18 -0.40 3.09
N LEU A 35 -3.34 -0.96 2.71
CA LEU A 35 -4.64 -0.33 2.95
C LEU A 35 -4.91 -0.08 4.44
N GLY A 36 -4.62 -1.08 5.29
CA GLY A 36 -4.84 -0.95 6.74
C GLY A 36 -3.98 0.11 7.43
N ALA A 37 -2.89 0.55 6.80
CA ALA A 37 -1.97 1.56 7.35
C ALA A 37 -2.20 2.95 6.74
N THR A 38 -3.22 3.10 5.88
CA THR A 38 -3.44 4.31 5.10
C THR A 38 -4.85 4.84 5.27
N LEU A 39 -4.95 6.13 5.60
CA LEU A 39 -6.20 6.87 5.67
C LEU A 39 -6.34 7.77 4.43
N TYR A 40 -7.56 7.81 3.90
CA TYR A 40 -7.91 8.56 2.70
C TYR A 40 -9.09 9.48 2.98
N ARG A 41 -9.01 10.74 2.56
CA ARG A 41 -10.21 11.58 2.45
C ARG A 41 -11.11 11.04 1.35
N ARG A 42 -12.44 11.17 1.52
CA ARG A 42 -13.43 10.79 0.49
C ARG A 42 -13.12 11.42 -0.88
N THR A 43 -12.69 12.68 -0.88
CA THR A 43 -12.33 13.45 -2.08
C THR A 43 -11.21 12.81 -2.92
N VAL A 44 -10.40 11.92 -2.34
CA VAL A 44 -9.41 11.14 -3.09
C VAL A 44 -10.11 10.26 -4.12
N PHE A 45 -11.13 9.51 -3.70
CA PHE A 45 -11.88 8.61 -4.58
C PHE A 45 -12.72 9.36 -5.61
N ASP A 46 -13.22 10.55 -5.27
CA ASP A 46 -13.92 11.42 -6.23
C ASP A 46 -12.98 11.87 -7.37
N ARG A 47 -11.67 11.98 -7.10
CA ARG A 47 -10.65 12.41 -8.07
C ARG A 47 -10.07 11.28 -8.90
N VAL A 48 -9.78 10.13 -8.28
CA VAL A 48 -9.06 9.04 -8.97
C VAL A 48 -9.92 7.81 -9.26
N GLY A 49 -11.16 7.78 -8.78
CA GLY A 49 -12.04 6.62 -8.85
C GLY A 49 -11.80 5.60 -7.74
N MET A 50 -12.67 4.59 -7.68
CA MET A 50 -12.62 3.50 -6.70
C MET A 50 -11.54 2.46 -7.06
N PHE A 51 -11.51 1.33 -6.34
CA PHE A 51 -10.70 0.17 -6.71
C PHE A 51 -11.14 -0.43 -8.04
N ASP A 52 -10.20 -1.01 -8.79
CA ASP A 52 -10.52 -1.82 -9.95
C ASP A 52 -10.75 -3.26 -9.49
N GLU A 53 -12.03 -3.67 -9.46
CA GLU A 53 -12.47 -4.99 -8.99
C GLU A 53 -11.99 -6.16 -9.86
N ASN A 54 -11.32 -5.89 -10.99
CA ASN A 54 -10.70 -6.93 -11.81
C ASN A 54 -9.32 -7.37 -11.29
N PHE A 55 -8.80 -6.74 -10.24
CA PHE A 55 -7.58 -7.18 -9.55
C PHE A 55 -7.93 -8.26 -8.53
N LEU A 56 -7.15 -9.35 -8.54
CA LEU A 56 -7.15 -10.29 -7.42
C LEU A 56 -6.10 -9.88 -6.38
N TYR A 57 -4.98 -9.31 -6.83
CA TYR A 57 -3.92 -8.73 -6.00
C TYR A 57 -3.59 -7.32 -6.48
N SER A 58 -2.90 -6.51 -5.67
CA SER A 58 -2.31 -5.23 -6.09
C SER A 58 -3.32 -4.15 -6.54
N GLU A 59 -4.60 -4.28 -6.18
CA GLU A 59 -5.63 -3.25 -6.36
C GLU A 59 -5.27 -1.97 -5.59
N ASP A 60 -4.63 -2.13 -4.43
CA ASP A 60 -4.10 -1.07 -3.58
C ASP A 60 -2.88 -0.37 -4.22
N VAL A 61 -2.01 -1.14 -4.88
CA VAL A 61 -0.89 -0.62 -5.67
C VAL A 61 -1.39 0.22 -6.84
N ASP A 62 -2.38 -0.25 -7.61
CA ASP A 62 -2.97 0.55 -8.69
C ASP A 62 -3.60 1.84 -8.16
N LEU A 63 -4.39 1.76 -7.07
CA LEU A 63 -4.98 2.95 -6.44
C LEU A 63 -3.90 3.94 -6.03
N MET A 64 -2.85 3.48 -5.35
CA MET A 64 -1.73 4.32 -4.92
C MET A 64 -1.01 4.97 -6.12
N LEU A 65 -0.81 4.24 -7.22
CA LEU A 65 -0.24 4.81 -8.44
C LEU A 65 -1.14 5.92 -9.00
N ARG A 66 -2.46 5.73 -9.08
CA ARG A 66 -3.40 6.76 -9.54
C ARG A 66 -3.40 8.01 -8.64
N ILE A 67 -3.36 7.83 -7.32
CA ILE A 67 -3.25 8.92 -6.34
C ILE A 67 -2.01 9.77 -6.61
N ARG A 68 -0.88 9.10 -6.84
CA ARG A 68 0.41 9.75 -7.05
C ARG A 68 0.51 10.41 -8.43
N GLU A 69 -0.07 9.79 -9.46
CA GLU A 69 -0.21 10.38 -10.80
C GLU A 69 -1.04 11.67 -10.78
N ALA A 70 -2.04 11.75 -9.89
CA ALA A 70 -2.90 12.92 -9.72
C ALA A 70 -2.32 13.98 -8.76
N GLU A 71 -1.08 13.80 -8.31
CA GLU A 71 -0.37 14.70 -7.39
C GLU A 71 -1.19 15.05 -6.13
N ILE A 72 -1.94 14.06 -5.63
CA ILE A 72 -2.75 14.23 -4.43
C ILE A 72 -1.83 14.38 -3.20
N PRO A 73 -2.01 15.41 -2.35
CA PRO A 73 -1.18 15.63 -1.17
C PRO A 73 -1.19 14.43 -0.23
N MET A 74 -0.01 13.84 -0.03
CA MET A 74 0.19 12.66 0.80
C MET A 74 1.36 12.87 1.76
N THR A 75 1.26 12.28 2.95
CA THR A 75 2.40 12.14 3.87
C THR A 75 2.49 10.71 4.40
N ILE A 76 3.70 10.30 4.78
CA ILE A 76 4.00 9.03 5.43
C ILE A 76 4.59 9.35 6.79
N LEU A 77 3.86 9.02 7.85
CA LEU A 77 4.32 9.19 9.22
C LEU A 77 5.53 8.30 9.47
N ASN A 78 6.57 8.82 10.12
CA ASN A 78 7.69 8.03 10.62
C ASN A 78 7.32 7.30 11.94
N ALA A 79 6.21 6.55 11.89
CA ALA A 79 5.65 5.82 13.00
C ALA A 79 4.95 4.55 12.53
N VAL A 80 4.97 3.51 13.35
CA VAL A 80 4.13 2.32 13.16
C VAL A 80 2.67 2.71 13.40
N THR A 81 1.85 2.57 12.36
CA THR A 81 0.40 2.89 12.39
C THR A 81 -0.47 1.65 12.31
N LEU A 82 0.13 0.49 12.02
CA LEU A 82 -0.54 -0.78 11.92
C LEU A 82 0.35 -1.91 12.45
N CYS A 83 -0.19 -2.72 13.35
CA CYS A 83 0.36 -4.03 13.69
C CYS A 83 -0.38 -5.09 12.86
N TYR A 84 0.32 -5.81 12.00
CA TYR A 84 -0.28 -6.78 11.09
C TYR A 84 0.18 -8.21 11.40
N ARG A 85 -0.76 -9.09 11.71
CA ARG A 85 -0.47 -10.51 11.90
C ARG A 85 -0.25 -11.21 10.55
N ARG A 86 0.95 -11.71 10.30
CA ARG A 86 1.23 -12.58 9.14
C ARG A 86 1.23 -14.04 9.57
N HIS A 87 0.43 -14.87 8.91
CA HIS A 87 0.35 -16.31 9.17
C HIS A 87 0.41 -17.10 7.86
N ALA A 88 0.54 -18.43 7.95
CA ALA A 88 0.76 -19.29 6.78
C ALA A 88 -0.39 -19.23 5.76
N GLU A 89 -1.62 -18.94 6.21
CA GLU A 89 -2.81 -18.85 5.36
C GLU A 89 -3.09 -17.42 4.87
N SER A 90 -2.25 -16.44 5.21
CA SER A 90 -2.39 -15.09 4.64
C SER A 90 -2.28 -15.16 3.12
N MET A 91 -3.09 -14.38 2.41
CA MET A 91 -3.17 -14.41 0.94
C MET A 91 -1.81 -14.18 0.24
N THR A 92 -0.92 -13.41 0.86
CA THR A 92 0.44 -13.11 0.37
C THR A 92 1.53 -13.94 1.06
N SER A 93 1.17 -15.05 1.71
CA SER A 93 2.14 -15.96 2.35
C SER A 93 2.99 -16.71 1.32
N THR A 94 2.46 -16.90 0.11
CA THR A 94 3.12 -17.58 -1.00
C THR A 94 3.02 -16.70 -2.24
N TYR A 95 4.16 -16.47 -2.89
CA TYR A 95 4.21 -15.69 -4.11
C TYR A 95 3.62 -16.47 -5.29
N THR A 96 2.50 -15.99 -5.84
CA THR A 96 1.77 -16.68 -6.93
C THR A 96 2.02 -16.05 -8.29
N ALA A 97 1.71 -16.79 -9.37
CA ALA A 97 1.79 -16.25 -10.72
C ALA A 97 0.74 -15.14 -10.94
N GLU A 98 -0.42 -15.27 -10.31
CA GLU A 98 -1.50 -14.30 -10.29
C GLU A 98 -1.06 -12.99 -9.63
N GLU A 99 -0.44 -13.06 -8.44
CA GLU A 99 0.10 -11.90 -7.74
C GLU A 99 1.14 -11.15 -8.60
N LYS A 100 2.09 -11.90 -9.18
CA LYS A 100 3.09 -11.33 -10.09
C LYS A 100 2.44 -10.65 -11.30
N ARG A 101 1.46 -11.30 -11.91
CA ARG A 101 0.76 -10.77 -13.09
C ARG A 101 0.03 -9.47 -12.75
N ASP A 102 -0.68 -9.46 -11.64
CA ASP A 102 -1.49 -8.31 -11.22
C ASP A 102 -0.60 -7.14 -10.79
N PHE A 103 0.50 -7.39 -10.08
CA PHE A 103 1.49 -6.35 -9.79
C PHE A 103 2.05 -5.72 -11.07
N ASN A 104 2.46 -6.54 -12.04
CA ASN A 104 2.94 -6.04 -13.33
C ASN A 104 1.84 -5.28 -14.10
N ARG A 105 0.59 -5.71 -14.00
CA ARG A 105 -0.57 -5.04 -14.61
C ARG A 105 -0.75 -3.63 -14.05
N ALA A 106 -0.69 -3.46 -12.72
CA ALA A 106 -0.77 -2.14 -12.08
C ALA A 106 0.34 -1.19 -12.57
N LEU A 107 1.58 -1.68 -12.65
CA LEU A 107 2.71 -0.91 -13.17
C LEU A 107 2.52 -0.50 -14.64
N MET A 108 2.07 -1.43 -15.49
CA MET A 108 1.83 -1.17 -16.90
C MET A 108 0.69 -0.17 -17.11
N GLN A 109 -0.41 -0.31 -16.39
CA GLN A 109 -1.53 0.63 -16.44
C GLN A 109 -1.08 2.05 -16.02
N SER A 110 -0.29 2.18 -14.96
CA SER A 110 0.30 3.47 -14.55
C SER A 110 1.16 4.11 -15.64
N LEU A 111 2.06 3.33 -16.26
CA LEU A 111 2.90 3.81 -17.35
C LEU A 111 2.07 4.27 -18.56
N MET A 112 1.00 3.55 -18.90
CA MET A 112 0.10 3.92 -19.99
C MET A 112 -0.66 5.21 -19.69
N ARG A 113 -1.20 5.39 -18.48
CA ARG A 113 -1.90 6.62 -18.06
C ARG A 113 -0.97 7.83 -18.13
N ARG A 114 0.24 7.69 -17.58
CA ARG A 114 1.29 8.73 -17.60
C ARG A 114 1.76 9.10 -19.00
N ARG A 115 1.93 8.12 -19.90
CA ARG A 115 2.23 8.39 -21.31
C ARG A 115 1.11 9.14 -22.00
N LYS A 116 -0.15 8.74 -21.76
CA LYS A 116 -1.33 9.40 -22.35
C LYS A 116 -1.50 10.84 -21.88
N SER A 117 -1.13 11.16 -20.64
CA SER A 117 -1.18 12.53 -20.11
C SER A 117 0.03 13.39 -20.49
N GLY A 118 0.99 12.85 -21.25
CA GLY A 118 2.24 13.54 -21.61
C GLY A 118 3.26 13.61 -20.46
N ASN A 119 2.97 13.00 -19.30
CA ASN A 119 3.86 12.99 -18.14
C ASN A 119 4.70 11.70 -18.11
N ALA A 120 5.79 11.66 -18.89
CA ALA A 120 6.68 10.50 -18.93
C ALA A 120 7.65 10.40 -17.73
N ARG A 121 7.59 11.34 -16.76
CA ARG A 121 8.55 11.38 -15.66
C ARG A 121 8.28 10.23 -14.67
N PRO A 122 9.33 9.60 -14.11
CA PRO A 122 9.18 8.67 -12.99
C PRO A 122 8.48 9.35 -11.81
N LEU A 123 7.62 8.59 -11.12
CA LEU A 123 7.05 9.07 -9.87
C LEU A 123 8.19 9.19 -8.82
N PRO A 124 8.23 10.26 -7.99
CA PRO A 124 9.29 10.43 -6.99
C PRO A 124 9.38 9.25 -6.01
N PRO A 125 10.51 8.95 -5.37
CA PRO A 125 10.54 7.89 -4.35
C PRO A 125 9.66 8.23 -3.13
N PHE A 126 9.07 7.23 -2.47
CA PHE A 126 8.22 7.44 -1.27
C PHE A 126 8.94 8.15 -0.14
N LYS A 127 10.28 8.03 -0.04
CA LYS A 127 11.10 8.74 0.95
C LYS A 127 10.91 10.27 0.93
N HIS A 128 10.48 10.86 -0.20
CA HIS A 128 10.20 12.29 -0.30
C HIS A 128 8.86 12.69 0.34
N LEU A 129 8.03 11.71 0.72
CA LEU A 129 6.74 11.91 1.38
C LEU A 129 6.80 11.54 2.87
N MET A 130 7.93 11.00 3.34
CA MET A 130 8.14 10.65 4.74
C MET A 130 8.32 11.91 5.56
N GLU A 131 7.64 11.98 6.70
CA GLU A 131 7.91 12.98 7.73
C GLU A 131 9.35 12.81 8.24
N GLU A 132 9.97 13.94 8.57
CA GLU A 132 11.34 13.99 9.14
C GLU A 132 11.39 13.37 10.55
#